data_AF-A0A6V8N1C3-F1
#
_entry.id   AF-A0A6V8N1C3-F1
#
_cell.length_a   1.000
_cell.length_b   1.000
_cell.length_c   1.000
_cell.angle_alpha   90.00
_cell.angle_beta   90.00
_cell.angle_gamma   90.00
#
_symmetry.space_group_name_H-M   'P 1'
#
loop_
_entity.id
_entity.type
_entity.pdbx_description
1 polymer ?
#
loop_
_entity_poly.entity_id
_entity_poly.type
_entity_poly.pdbx_seq_one_letter_code
_entity_poly.pdbx_strand_id
1 'polypeptide(L)'
;MSRPVSIAMKAATSPAVTSCVLALFLLLYVGIAFGSNEPLTALMAITRGNPALIALLALVPLNGAARLVAESRSFLKRCRALAGAAGIDPAGLFDDEVALPQTAAIEEEGKRLAEQGYAVRTGADYLAARRGCTIFPARFLYLLGMVLLFCGILVSLTGRVTHRQVVLEGEALPVSRDLVQRIVLKEEPGLFLQRTLDIAVAGEGGGERHFGLYPPGTHRGHYLYPRYLAIAPLLRFSAPDLPGGFEQFAVLSIYPPGKEDTFQIPGSPYRFIFQMVPGEGADPYASGSIILQFRLLKGESQVWAGSAHLGGEASGDGYRLALPEFRRAVVADFVQDAGVPLIWSAAALLLMSLLWFVPVRLFLPRQEILLLRHAGGVNACSRAEGGRRAHAGRFHELLDRMQPGEGGEP
;
A
#
# COMPACT_ATOMS: atom_id res chain seq x y z
N MET A 1 -7.90 -25.10 -28.81
CA MET A 1 -7.86 -23.61 -28.78
C MET A 1 -7.46 -23.13 -30.16
N SER A 2 -8.18 -22.18 -30.75
CA SER A 2 -7.77 -21.57 -32.03
C SER A 2 -6.44 -20.83 -31.86
N ARG A 3 -5.59 -20.83 -32.91
CA ARG A 3 -4.31 -20.08 -32.95
C ARG A 3 -4.40 -18.63 -32.41
N PRO A 4 -5.42 -17.82 -32.76
CA PRO A 4 -5.52 -16.44 -32.24
C PRO A 4 -5.67 -16.37 -30.72
N VAL A 5 -6.43 -17.28 -30.10
CA VAL A 5 -6.61 -17.29 -28.64
C VAL A 5 -5.31 -17.67 -27.93
N SER A 6 -4.51 -18.55 -28.52
CA SER A 6 -3.18 -18.91 -27.99
C SER A 6 -2.20 -17.72 -28.03
N ILE A 7 -2.20 -16.96 -29.13
CA ILE A 7 -1.34 -15.78 -29.29
C ILE A 7 -1.76 -14.68 -28.31
N ALA A 8 -3.06 -14.41 -28.20
CA ALA A 8 -3.60 -13.42 -27.26
C ALA A 8 -3.27 -13.77 -25.81
N MET A 9 -3.38 -15.05 -25.43
CA MET A 9 -3.06 -15.50 -24.07
C MET A 9 -1.56 -15.42 -23.77
N LYS A 10 -0.68 -15.72 -24.75
CA LYS A 10 0.77 -15.53 -24.61
C LYS A 10 1.14 -14.06 -24.43
N ALA A 11 0.53 -13.16 -25.21
CA ALA A 11 0.75 -11.73 -25.05
C ALA A 11 0.24 -11.22 -23.68
N ALA A 12 -0.96 -11.64 -23.27
CA ALA A 12 -1.58 -11.24 -22.01
C ALA A 12 -0.82 -11.74 -20.76
N THR A 13 -0.10 -12.86 -20.86
CA THR A 13 0.69 -13.44 -19.76
C THR A 13 2.16 -13.00 -19.77
N SER A 14 2.57 -12.18 -20.75
CA SER A 14 3.97 -11.77 -20.89
C SER A 14 4.42 -10.91 -19.71
N PRO A 15 5.59 -11.18 -19.10
CA PRO A 15 6.14 -10.34 -18.03
C PRO A 15 6.56 -8.94 -18.54
N ALA A 16 6.75 -8.79 -19.86
CA ALA A 16 7.10 -7.52 -20.46
C ALA A 16 5.99 -6.47 -20.31
N VAL A 17 4.71 -6.87 -20.30
CA VAL A 17 3.58 -5.94 -20.20
C VAL A 17 3.67 -5.07 -18.94
N THR A 18 3.81 -5.71 -17.78
CA THR A 18 3.95 -4.98 -16.50
C THR A 18 5.19 -4.09 -16.52
N SER A 19 6.32 -4.59 -17.01
CA SER A 19 7.59 -3.84 -17.04
C SER A 19 7.51 -2.61 -17.96
N CYS A 20 6.90 -2.75 -19.13
CA CYS A 20 6.70 -1.66 -20.09
C CYS A 20 5.76 -0.58 -19.53
N VAL A 21 4.65 -0.99 -18.91
CA VAL A 21 3.71 -0.04 -18.28
C VAL A 21 4.41 0.73 -17.16
N LEU A 22 5.12 0.05 -16.26
CA LEU A 22 5.84 0.70 -15.17
C LEU A 22 6.96 1.61 -15.67
N ALA A 23 7.71 1.20 -16.71
CA ALA A 23 8.73 2.03 -17.32
C ALA A 23 8.14 3.31 -17.93
N LEU A 24 6.98 3.21 -18.59
CA LEU A 24 6.29 4.38 -19.13
C LEU A 24 5.81 5.33 -18.02
N PHE A 25 5.22 4.81 -16.94
CA PHE A 25 4.84 5.64 -15.78
C PHE A 25 6.06 6.27 -15.08
N LEU A 26 7.19 5.56 -15.03
CA LEU A 26 8.44 6.10 -14.51
C LEU A 26 8.98 7.24 -15.39
N LEU A 27 8.94 7.10 -16.71
CA LEU A 27 9.33 8.16 -17.64
C LEU A 27 8.42 9.40 -17.49
N LEU A 28 7.10 9.19 -17.35
CA LEU A 28 6.17 10.28 -17.06
C LEU A 28 6.50 10.97 -15.73
N TYR A 29 6.76 10.19 -14.67
CA TYR A 29 7.16 10.72 -13.37
C TYR A 29 8.43 11.59 -13.46
N VAL A 30 9.48 11.09 -14.14
CA VAL A 30 10.73 11.82 -14.34
C VAL A 30 10.50 13.10 -15.13
N GLY A 31 9.69 13.05 -16.19
CA GLY A 31 9.32 14.24 -16.97
C GLY A 31 8.62 15.31 -16.14
N ILE A 32 7.66 14.91 -15.29
CA ILE A 32 6.93 15.82 -14.40
C ILE A 32 7.85 16.41 -13.33
N ALA A 33 8.81 15.63 -12.83
CA ALA A 33 9.76 16.08 -11.79
C ALA A 33 10.63 17.27 -12.22
N PHE A 34 10.83 17.49 -13.52
CA PHE A 34 11.51 18.69 -14.01
C PHE A 34 10.68 19.98 -13.89
N GLY A 35 9.34 19.87 -13.80
CA GLY A 35 8.43 21.01 -13.80
C GLY A 35 7.56 21.15 -12.56
N SER A 36 7.70 20.26 -11.58
CA SER A 36 6.85 20.24 -10.38
C SER A 36 7.64 19.87 -9.13
N ASN A 37 7.40 20.63 -8.06
CA ASN A 37 7.90 20.31 -6.71
C ASN A 37 7.14 19.13 -6.07
N GLU A 38 6.03 18.69 -6.66
CA GLU A 38 5.20 17.57 -6.19
C GLU A 38 4.91 16.57 -7.32
N PRO A 39 5.93 15.88 -7.87
CA PRO A 39 5.78 15.08 -9.09
C PRO A 39 4.81 13.90 -8.95
N LEU A 40 4.73 13.30 -7.76
CA LEU A 40 3.79 12.21 -7.50
C LEU A 40 2.34 12.71 -7.51
N THR A 41 2.05 13.80 -6.81
CA THR A 41 0.71 14.42 -6.78
C THR A 41 0.27 14.81 -8.18
N ALA A 42 1.16 15.41 -8.96
CA ALA A 42 0.91 15.79 -10.35
C ALA A 42 0.68 14.56 -11.25
N LEU A 43 1.48 13.51 -11.13
CA LEU A 43 1.27 12.26 -11.87
C LEU A 43 -0.08 11.62 -11.55
N MET A 44 -0.46 11.59 -10.27
CA MET A 44 -1.78 11.07 -9.84
C MET A 44 -2.92 11.90 -10.44
N ALA A 45 -2.80 13.23 -10.44
CA ALA A 45 -3.81 14.12 -11.02
C ALA A 45 -3.93 13.93 -12.54
N ILE A 46 -2.81 13.87 -13.27
CA ILE A 46 -2.78 13.62 -14.72
C ILE A 46 -3.38 12.25 -15.04
N THR A 47 -3.02 11.22 -14.29
CA THR A 47 -3.55 9.87 -14.49
C THR A 47 -5.06 9.84 -14.24
N ARG A 48 -5.53 10.46 -13.15
CA ARG A 48 -6.97 10.55 -12.84
C ARG A 48 -7.77 11.28 -13.93
N GLY A 49 -7.18 12.32 -14.55
CA GLY A 49 -7.81 13.08 -15.62
C GLY A 49 -7.74 12.43 -17.01
N ASN A 50 -6.99 11.34 -17.18
CA ASN A 50 -6.73 10.74 -18.49
C ASN A 50 -7.14 9.25 -18.54
N PRO A 51 -8.27 8.91 -19.20
CA PRO A 51 -8.76 7.53 -19.26
C PRO A 51 -7.78 6.57 -19.97
N ALA A 52 -6.95 7.06 -20.90
CA ALA A 52 -5.95 6.23 -21.56
C ALA A 52 -4.84 5.80 -20.58
N LEU A 53 -4.41 6.69 -19.68
CA LEU A 53 -3.43 6.34 -18.65
C LEU A 53 -4.02 5.38 -17.61
N ILE A 54 -5.30 5.53 -17.26
CA ILE A 54 -6.00 4.58 -16.39
C ILE A 54 -6.09 3.21 -17.06
N ALA A 55 -6.50 3.14 -18.33
CA ALA A 55 -6.61 1.89 -19.09
C ALA A 55 -5.24 1.21 -19.21
N LEU A 56 -4.18 1.99 -19.46
CA LEU A 56 -2.81 1.51 -19.50
C LEU A 56 -2.37 0.92 -18.14
N LEU A 57 -2.65 1.60 -17.03
CA LEU A 57 -2.34 1.11 -15.69
C LEU A 57 -3.15 -0.15 -15.34
N ALA A 58 -4.40 -0.26 -15.81
CA ALA A 58 -5.24 -1.44 -15.66
C ALA A 58 -4.71 -2.69 -16.36
N LEU A 59 -3.80 -2.56 -17.34
CA LEU A 59 -3.13 -3.71 -17.94
C LEU A 59 -2.24 -4.47 -16.93
N VAL A 60 -1.73 -3.81 -15.89
CA VAL A 60 -0.88 -4.46 -14.88
C VAL A 60 -1.65 -5.53 -14.06
N PRO A 61 -2.78 -5.21 -13.39
CA PRO A 61 -3.53 -6.23 -12.66
C PRO A 61 -4.17 -7.27 -13.60
N LEU A 62 -4.56 -6.89 -14.83
CA LEU A 62 -5.07 -7.85 -15.82
C LEU A 62 -3.97 -8.85 -16.23
N ASN A 63 -2.75 -8.38 -16.48
CA ASN A 63 -1.58 -9.23 -16.73
C ASN A 63 -1.29 -10.14 -15.53
N GLY A 64 -1.32 -9.59 -14.31
CA GLY A 64 -1.15 -10.34 -13.07
C GLY A 64 -2.18 -11.46 -12.92
N ALA A 65 -3.46 -11.18 -13.18
CA ALA A 65 -4.55 -12.16 -13.12
C ALA A 65 -4.41 -13.26 -14.18
N ALA A 66 -4.09 -12.89 -15.43
CA ALA A 66 -3.83 -13.85 -16.49
C ALA A 66 -2.66 -14.79 -16.14
N ARG A 67 -1.58 -14.24 -15.58
CA ARG A 67 -0.43 -15.01 -15.11
C ARG A 67 -0.77 -15.91 -13.93
N LEU A 68 -1.59 -15.43 -12.99
CA LEU A 68 -2.07 -16.23 -11.85
C LEU A 68 -2.85 -17.47 -12.33
N VAL A 69 -3.75 -17.30 -13.29
CA VAL A 69 -4.51 -18.39 -13.91
C VAL A 69 -3.58 -19.36 -14.65
N ALA A 70 -2.64 -18.83 -15.44
CA ALA A 70 -1.67 -19.65 -16.17
C ALA A 70 -0.78 -20.48 -15.23
N GLU A 71 -0.24 -19.86 -14.17
CA GLU A 71 0.60 -20.54 -13.17
C GLU A 71 -0.19 -21.61 -12.41
N SER A 72 -1.43 -21.30 -12.01
CA SER A 72 -2.32 -22.25 -11.32
C SER A 72 -2.67 -23.45 -12.21
N ARG A 73 -2.97 -23.20 -13.50
CA ARG A 73 -3.24 -24.26 -14.47
C ARG A 73 -2.02 -25.14 -14.71
N SER A 74 -0.84 -24.53 -14.87
CA SER A 74 0.44 -25.25 -15.03
C SER A 74 0.74 -26.13 -13.81
N PHE A 75 0.57 -25.58 -12.61
CA PHE A 75 0.74 -26.33 -11.36
C PHE A 75 -0.21 -27.51 -11.24
N LEU A 76 -1.51 -27.32 -11.53
CA LEU A 76 -2.50 -28.39 -11.48
C LEU A 76 -2.22 -29.48 -12.52
N LYS A 77 -1.87 -29.11 -13.75
CA LYS A 77 -1.46 -30.07 -14.80
C LYS A 77 -0.27 -30.90 -14.34
N ARG A 78 0.75 -30.26 -13.77
CA ARG A 78 1.95 -30.94 -13.27
C ARG A 78 1.65 -31.87 -12.09
N CYS A 79 0.82 -31.45 -11.15
CA CYS A 79 0.40 -32.31 -10.03
C CYS A 79 -0.38 -33.53 -10.52
N ARG A 80 -1.21 -33.39 -11.56
CA ARG A 80 -1.92 -34.52 -12.16
C ARG A 80 -0.98 -35.44 -12.95
N ALA A 81 -0.01 -34.90 -13.69
CA ALA A 81 1.01 -35.71 -14.37
C ALA A 81 1.81 -36.56 -13.36
N LEU A 82 2.27 -35.96 -12.27
CA LEU A 82 2.97 -36.67 -11.19
C LEU A 82 2.06 -37.61 -10.36
N ALA A 83 0.75 -37.47 -10.48
CA ALA A 83 -0.21 -38.41 -9.91
C ALA A 83 -0.51 -39.60 -10.86
N GLY A 84 0.10 -39.64 -12.05
CA GLY A 84 -0.13 -40.70 -13.04
C GLY A 84 -1.48 -40.58 -13.77
N ALA A 85 -2.08 -39.38 -13.82
CA ALA A 85 -3.34 -39.20 -14.53
C ALA A 85 -3.17 -39.40 -16.05
N ALA A 86 -3.96 -40.29 -16.64
CA ALA A 86 -3.91 -40.59 -18.07
C ALA A 86 -4.26 -39.37 -18.94
N GLY A 87 -3.68 -39.32 -20.14
CA GLY A 87 -3.98 -38.28 -21.15
C GLY A 87 -3.36 -36.91 -20.89
N ILE A 88 -2.41 -36.81 -19.96
CA ILE A 88 -1.64 -35.58 -19.73
C ILE A 88 -0.32 -35.68 -20.46
N ASP A 89 -0.17 -34.83 -21.48
CA ASP A 89 1.09 -34.63 -22.17
C ASP A 89 2.08 -33.90 -21.24
N PRO A 90 3.24 -34.50 -20.90
CA PRO A 90 4.27 -33.87 -20.09
C PRO A 90 4.98 -32.71 -20.81
N ALA A 91 4.85 -32.60 -22.14
CA ALA A 91 5.59 -31.65 -22.95
C ALA A 91 5.44 -30.21 -22.44
N GLY A 92 6.57 -29.58 -22.14
CA GLY A 92 6.64 -28.21 -21.64
C GLY A 92 6.15 -27.99 -20.19
N LEU A 93 5.90 -29.05 -19.41
CA LEU A 93 5.62 -28.96 -17.97
C LEU A 93 6.89 -29.06 -17.11
N PHE A 94 7.93 -29.69 -17.66
CA PHE A 94 9.22 -29.96 -17.05
C PHE A 94 10.32 -29.13 -17.72
N ASP A 95 11.45 -28.96 -17.03
CA ASP A 95 12.56 -28.13 -17.53
C ASP A 95 13.39 -28.91 -18.56
N ASP A 96 13.60 -30.21 -18.30
CA ASP A 96 14.30 -31.15 -19.17
C ASP A 96 13.39 -32.33 -19.57
N GLU A 97 13.50 -32.77 -20.82
CA GLU A 97 12.74 -33.89 -21.39
C GLU A 97 13.64 -34.69 -22.35
N VAL A 98 13.76 -36.01 -22.12
CA VAL A 98 14.64 -36.92 -22.85
C VAL A 98 13.89 -38.20 -23.18
N ALA A 99 13.86 -38.56 -24.47
CA ALA A 99 13.32 -39.84 -24.92
C ALA A 99 14.41 -40.92 -24.94
N LEU A 100 14.14 -42.06 -24.31
CA LEU A 100 15.05 -43.20 -24.22
C LEU A 100 14.50 -44.41 -25.02
N PRO A 101 15.34 -45.09 -25.82
CA PRO A 101 14.89 -46.11 -26.76
C PRO A 101 14.61 -47.50 -26.16
N GLN A 102 14.78 -47.72 -24.84
CA GLN A 102 14.60 -49.05 -24.22
C GLN A 102 13.70 -49.07 -22.98
N THR A 103 13.18 -50.26 -22.66
CA THR A 103 12.42 -50.58 -21.44
C THR A 103 13.33 -50.59 -20.22
N ALA A 104 13.63 -49.41 -19.67
CA ALA A 104 14.31 -49.30 -18.38
C ALA A 104 13.51 -50.02 -17.27
N ALA A 105 14.20 -50.62 -16.31
CA ALA A 105 13.60 -51.22 -15.12
C ALA A 105 13.10 -50.11 -14.17
N ILE A 106 11.95 -49.53 -14.53
CA ILE A 106 11.31 -48.40 -13.84
C ILE A 106 11.13 -48.67 -12.33
N GLU A 107 10.85 -49.91 -11.95
CA GLU A 107 10.69 -50.31 -10.54
C GLU A 107 11.99 -50.24 -9.73
N GLU A 108 13.11 -50.60 -10.33
CA GLU A 108 14.42 -50.61 -9.65
C GLU A 108 14.91 -49.17 -9.41
N GLU A 109 14.74 -48.31 -10.41
CA GLU A 109 15.01 -46.87 -10.26
C GLU A 109 14.08 -46.21 -9.23
N GLY A 110 12.84 -46.66 -9.12
CA GLY A 110 11.93 -46.20 -8.07
C GLY A 110 12.44 -46.50 -6.66
N LYS A 111 12.99 -47.70 -6.42
CA LYS A 111 13.59 -48.06 -5.11
C LYS A 111 14.79 -47.18 -4.78
N ARG A 112 15.68 -46.96 -5.75
CA ARG A 112 16.89 -46.13 -5.60
C ARG A 112 16.54 -44.67 -5.30
N LEU A 113 15.56 -44.09 -6.00
CA LEU A 113 15.09 -42.74 -5.73
C LEU A 113 14.49 -42.62 -4.32
N ALA A 114 13.78 -43.65 -3.85
CA ALA A 114 13.26 -43.67 -2.49
C ALA A 114 14.39 -43.65 -1.43
N GLU A 115 15.46 -44.42 -1.64
CA GLU A 115 16.66 -44.42 -0.78
C GLU A 115 17.35 -43.04 -0.74
N GLN A 116 17.30 -42.29 -1.84
CA GLN A 116 17.80 -40.92 -1.92
C GLN A 116 16.87 -39.87 -1.28
N GLY A 117 15.78 -40.31 -0.66
CA GLY A 117 14.81 -39.46 0.04
C GLY A 117 13.76 -38.81 -0.86
N TYR A 118 13.52 -39.37 -2.06
CA TYR A 118 12.35 -38.98 -2.85
C TYR A 118 11.10 -39.72 -2.35
N ALA A 119 9.96 -39.02 -2.34
CA ALA A 119 8.66 -39.66 -2.28
C ALA A 119 8.33 -40.19 -3.68
N VAL A 120 8.26 -41.50 -3.82
CA VAL A 120 8.11 -42.20 -5.10
C VAL A 120 6.70 -42.77 -5.25
N ARG A 121 6.16 -42.71 -6.47
CA ARG A 121 4.94 -43.39 -6.90
C ARG A 121 5.24 -44.13 -8.19
N THR A 122 4.90 -45.41 -8.23
CA THR A 122 5.14 -46.28 -9.38
C THR A 122 3.82 -46.88 -9.82
N GLY A 123 3.58 -46.91 -11.13
CA GLY A 123 2.51 -47.66 -11.78
C GLY A 123 3.08 -48.49 -12.94
N ALA A 124 2.22 -49.21 -13.65
CA ALA A 124 2.64 -50.10 -14.75
C ALA A 124 3.45 -49.35 -15.84
N ASP A 125 3.03 -48.11 -16.15
CA ASP A 125 3.61 -47.33 -17.24
C ASP A 125 4.24 -46.00 -16.77
N TYR A 126 4.42 -45.79 -15.47
CA TYR A 126 5.00 -44.54 -14.98
C TYR A 126 5.75 -44.66 -13.65
N LEU A 127 6.71 -43.77 -13.46
CA LEU A 127 7.37 -43.50 -12.18
C LEU A 127 7.41 -41.99 -11.95
N ALA A 128 6.85 -41.55 -10.84
CA ALA A 128 6.90 -40.17 -10.40
C ALA A 128 7.66 -40.09 -9.07
N ALA A 129 8.75 -39.34 -9.04
CA ALA A 129 9.54 -39.10 -7.83
C ALA A 129 9.56 -37.60 -7.52
N ARG A 130 9.33 -37.25 -6.25
CA ARG A 130 9.37 -35.86 -5.78
C ARG A 130 10.17 -35.70 -4.50
N ARG A 131 10.89 -34.60 -4.35
CA ARG A 131 11.60 -34.22 -3.12
C ARG A 131 11.46 -32.72 -2.88
N GLY A 132 11.43 -32.31 -1.61
CA GLY A 132 11.35 -30.91 -1.21
C GLY A 132 9.94 -30.32 -1.23
N CYS A 133 9.87 -28.99 -1.07
CA CYS A 133 8.63 -28.23 -0.94
C CYS A 133 8.44 -27.30 -2.15
N THR A 134 7.19 -27.10 -2.55
CA THR A 134 6.82 -26.32 -3.73
C THR A 134 6.90 -24.82 -3.49
N ILE A 135 7.42 -24.06 -4.44
CA ILE A 135 7.42 -22.59 -4.42
C ILE A 135 6.11 -22.00 -4.95
N PHE A 136 5.22 -22.85 -5.48
CA PHE A 136 3.91 -22.43 -6.00
C PHE A 136 3.11 -21.52 -5.04
N PRO A 137 2.95 -21.82 -3.73
CA PRO A 137 2.27 -20.92 -2.80
C PRO A 137 2.88 -19.52 -2.76
N ALA A 138 4.21 -19.41 -2.69
CA ALA A 138 4.87 -18.10 -2.75
C ALA A 138 4.59 -17.38 -4.07
N ARG A 139 4.71 -18.05 -5.22
CA ARG A 139 4.42 -17.43 -6.53
C ARG A 139 2.96 -17.00 -6.66
N PHE A 140 2.04 -17.82 -6.18
CA PHE A 140 0.61 -17.52 -6.16
C PHE A 140 0.32 -16.29 -5.30
N LEU A 141 0.83 -16.26 -4.07
CA LEU A 141 0.70 -15.12 -3.16
C LEU A 141 1.35 -13.85 -3.73
N TYR A 142 2.50 -13.97 -4.40
CA TYR A 142 3.16 -12.86 -5.07
C TYR A 142 2.28 -12.27 -6.18
N LEU A 143 1.81 -13.12 -7.10
CA LEU A 143 0.96 -12.67 -8.21
C LEU A 143 -0.37 -12.10 -7.71
N LEU A 144 -1.00 -12.73 -6.72
CA LEU A 144 -2.22 -12.21 -6.10
C LEU A 144 -1.96 -10.87 -5.40
N GLY A 145 -0.86 -10.75 -4.65
CA GLY A 145 -0.43 -9.50 -4.03
C GLY A 145 -0.23 -8.39 -5.06
N MET A 146 0.42 -8.67 -6.18
CA MET A 146 0.58 -7.72 -7.29
C MET A 146 -0.77 -7.31 -7.90
N VAL A 147 -1.69 -8.25 -8.11
CA VAL A 147 -3.05 -7.93 -8.60
C VAL A 147 -3.77 -7.01 -7.61
N LEU A 148 -3.78 -7.34 -6.32
CA LEU A 148 -4.44 -6.54 -5.30
C LEU A 148 -3.79 -5.15 -5.15
N LEU A 149 -2.46 -5.06 -5.24
CA LEU A 149 -1.73 -3.80 -5.15
C LEU A 149 -2.17 -2.84 -6.24
N PHE A 150 -2.12 -3.28 -7.50
CA PHE A 150 -2.44 -2.41 -8.63
C PHE A 150 -3.94 -2.17 -8.77
N CYS A 151 -4.80 -3.13 -8.43
CA CYS A 151 -6.25 -2.87 -8.27
C CYS A 151 -6.51 -1.83 -7.18
N GLY A 152 -5.83 -1.94 -6.03
CA GLY A 152 -5.92 -0.97 -4.95
C GLY A 152 -5.49 0.42 -5.36
N ILE A 153 -4.36 0.54 -6.08
CA ILE A 153 -3.89 1.82 -6.65
C ILE A 153 -4.92 2.39 -7.64
N LEU A 154 -5.49 1.58 -8.54
CA LEU A 154 -6.51 2.04 -9.49
C LEU A 154 -7.78 2.52 -8.79
N VAL A 155 -8.27 1.77 -7.80
CA VAL A 155 -9.45 2.13 -7.01
C VAL A 155 -9.18 3.39 -6.21
N SER A 156 -8.00 3.53 -5.60
CA SER A 156 -7.60 4.76 -4.90
C SER A 156 -7.53 5.95 -5.86
N LEU A 157 -6.88 5.80 -7.02
CA LEU A 157 -6.76 6.86 -8.02
C LEU A 157 -8.12 7.33 -8.54
N THR A 158 -9.05 6.42 -8.78
CA THR A 158 -10.35 6.75 -9.40
C THR A 158 -11.44 7.09 -8.39
N GLY A 159 -11.47 6.41 -7.24
CA GLY A 159 -12.55 6.49 -6.26
C GLY A 159 -12.25 7.29 -4.99
N ARG A 160 -11.00 7.75 -4.77
CA ARG A 160 -10.67 8.49 -3.56
C ARG A 160 -11.42 9.83 -3.48
N VAL A 161 -12.20 9.99 -2.42
CA VAL A 161 -12.83 11.25 -2.03
C VAL A 161 -12.06 11.80 -0.83
N THR A 162 -11.74 13.08 -0.87
CA THR A 162 -11.06 13.76 0.24
C THR A 162 -11.81 15.05 0.51
N HIS A 163 -12.28 15.21 1.75
CA HIS A 163 -12.83 16.46 2.23
C HIS A 163 -12.00 16.92 3.41
N ARG A 164 -11.66 18.21 3.40
CA ARG A 164 -10.91 18.85 4.45
C ARG A 164 -11.88 19.63 5.32
N GLN A 165 -11.83 19.39 6.63
CA GLN A 165 -12.68 20.09 7.58
C GLN A 165 -11.90 20.46 8.82
N VAL A 166 -12.35 21.53 9.48
CA VAL A 166 -11.84 21.95 10.78
C VAL A 166 -12.55 21.11 11.83
N VAL A 167 -11.76 20.50 12.71
CA VAL A 167 -12.21 19.74 13.86
C VAL A 167 -11.84 20.53 15.10
N LEU A 168 -12.83 20.81 15.96
CA LEU A 168 -12.70 21.66 17.14
C LEU A 168 -12.98 20.85 18.41
N GLU A 169 -12.23 21.10 19.47
CA GLU A 169 -12.56 20.56 20.79
C GLU A 169 -13.96 21.01 21.24
N GLY A 170 -14.71 20.09 21.83
CA GLY A 170 -16.08 20.33 22.29
C GLY A 170 -17.14 20.34 21.18
N GLU A 171 -16.76 20.07 19.94
CA GLU A 171 -17.70 19.93 18.81
C GLU A 171 -17.78 18.49 18.33
N ALA A 172 -18.88 18.16 17.65
CA ALA A 172 -19.04 16.87 17.03
C ALA A 172 -18.14 16.75 15.79
N LEU A 173 -17.59 15.55 15.57
CA LEU A 173 -16.89 15.27 14.33
C LEU A 173 -17.84 15.43 13.13
N PRO A 174 -17.34 15.92 11.99
CA PRO A 174 -18.06 15.93 10.73
C PRO A 174 -18.77 14.60 10.44
N VAL A 175 -20.05 14.69 10.04
CA VAL A 175 -20.88 13.52 9.66
C VAL A 175 -21.12 12.54 10.84
N SER A 176 -20.93 13.00 12.08
CA SER A 176 -21.09 12.22 13.31
C SER A 176 -21.63 13.06 14.47
N ARG A 177 -22.14 12.40 15.51
CA ARG A 177 -22.39 13.05 16.82
C ARG A 177 -21.30 12.72 17.84
N ASP A 178 -20.26 12.00 17.42
CA ASP A 178 -19.10 11.69 18.25
C ASP A 178 -18.38 13.00 18.59
N LEU A 179 -18.16 13.25 19.89
CA LEU A 179 -17.67 14.52 20.40
C LEU A 179 -16.14 14.52 20.47
N VAL A 180 -15.51 15.54 19.92
CA VAL A 180 -14.06 15.75 20.05
C VAL A 180 -13.78 16.21 21.47
N GLN A 181 -13.16 15.35 22.26
CA GLN A 181 -12.85 15.65 23.65
C GLN A 181 -11.56 16.46 23.78
N ARG A 182 -10.53 16.09 23.00
CA ARG A 182 -9.21 16.67 23.14
C ARG A 182 -8.37 16.56 21.88
N ILE A 183 -7.60 17.59 21.58
CA ILE A 183 -6.58 17.63 20.55
C ILE A 183 -5.23 17.86 21.22
N VAL A 184 -4.30 16.93 21.07
CA VAL A 184 -3.00 16.96 21.77
C VAL A 184 -1.86 16.78 20.77
N LEU A 185 -0.90 17.69 20.84
CA LEU A 185 0.42 17.49 20.27
C LEU A 185 1.28 16.79 21.33
N LYS A 186 1.56 15.51 21.15
CA LYS A 186 2.39 14.69 22.04
C LYS A 186 3.83 14.68 21.52
N GLU A 187 4.80 14.73 22.42
CA GLU A 187 6.17 14.35 22.09
C GLU A 187 6.27 12.83 22.24
N GLU A 188 6.68 12.15 21.18
CA GLU A 188 6.90 10.70 21.20
C GLU A 188 8.37 10.40 20.89
N PRO A 189 9.04 9.54 21.69
CA PRO A 189 10.36 9.03 21.37
C PRO A 189 10.25 7.94 20.28
N GLY A 190 9.61 8.27 19.16
CA GLY A 190 9.41 7.36 18.04
C GLY A 190 10.61 7.31 17.10
N LEU A 191 10.77 6.19 16.38
CA LEU A 191 11.80 6.02 15.35
C LEU A 191 11.63 6.96 14.14
N PHE A 192 10.43 7.53 13.94
CA PHE A 192 10.07 8.24 12.70
C PHE A 192 9.63 9.70 12.91
N LEU A 193 8.99 10.02 14.04
CA LEU A 193 8.48 11.35 14.35
C LEU A 193 8.82 11.70 15.81
N GLN A 194 9.32 12.92 16.03
CA GLN A 194 9.57 13.45 17.38
C GLN A 194 8.28 13.97 18.05
N ARG A 195 7.26 14.27 17.25
CA ARG A 195 5.96 14.80 17.69
C ARG A 195 4.82 14.17 16.91
N THR A 196 3.73 13.88 17.60
CA THR A 196 2.57 13.20 17.05
C THR A 196 1.31 13.94 17.48
N LEU A 197 0.46 14.24 16.51
CA LEU A 197 -0.83 14.89 16.74
C LEU A 197 -1.90 13.81 16.93
N ASP A 198 -2.66 13.91 18.02
CA ASP A 198 -3.70 12.96 18.42
C ASP A 198 -5.02 13.69 18.70
N ILE A 199 -6.12 13.13 18.19
CA ILE A 199 -7.49 13.59 18.43
C ILE A 199 -8.23 12.52 19.22
N ALA A 200 -8.59 12.82 20.47
CA ALA A 200 -9.43 11.99 21.32
C ALA A 200 -10.90 12.34 21.11
N VAL A 201 -11.72 11.31 20.87
CA VAL A 201 -13.12 11.43 20.47
C VAL A 201 -13.97 10.48 21.30
N ALA A 202 -15.01 11.00 21.95
CA ALA A 202 -16.03 10.20 22.61
C ALA A 202 -17.08 9.74 21.59
N GLY A 203 -17.21 8.43 21.43
CA GLY A 203 -18.26 7.83 20.63
C GLY A 203 -19.63 7.94 21.29
N GLU A 204 -20.69 7.99 20.48
CA GLU A 204 -22.10 7.98 20.94
C GLU A 204 -22.42 6.84 21.94
N GLY A 205 -21.69 5.71 21.86
CA GLY A 205 -21.84 4.54 22.76
C GLY A 205 -20.97 4.57 24.02
N GLY A 206 -20.31 5.69 24.34
CA GLY A 206 -19.49 5.84 25.55
C GLY A 206 -18.04 5.32 25.46
N GLY A 207 -17.60 4.87 24.28
CA GLY A 207 -16.20 4.47 24.05
C GLY A 207 -15.35 5.64 23.55
N GLU A 208 -14.14 5.79 24.10
CA GLU A 208 -13.15 6.76 23.60
C GLU A 208 -12.36 6.16 22.42
N ARG A 209 -12.10 6.99 21.40
CA ARG A 209 -11.30 6.65 20.22
C ARG A 209 -10.23 7.70 20.01
N HIS A 210 -9.05 7.26 19.61
CA HIS A 210 -7.90 8.10 19.33
C HIS A 210 -7.57 8.05 17.83
N PHE A 211 -7.32 9.23 17.25
CA PHE A 211 -6.93 9.37 15.86
C PHE A 211 -5.62 10.15 15.75
N GLY A 212 -4.55 9.42 15.43
CA GLY A 212 -3.21 9.98 15.25
C GLY A 212 -2.81 10.20 13.79
N LEU A 213 -1.60 10.74 13.60
CA LEU A 213 -1.00 10.90 12.27
C LEU A 213 -0.70 9.54 11.61
N TYR A 214 -0.26 8.56 12.40
CA TYR A 214 0.02 7.20 11.94
C TYR A 214 -0.07 6.17 13.09
N PRO A 215 -0.67 4.98 12.86
CA PRO A 215 -1.51 4.64 11.71
C PRO A 215 -2.83 5.42 11.73
N PRO A 216 -3.38 5.78 10.55
CA PRO A 216 -4.63 6.54 10.49
C PRO A 216 -5.80 5.70 10.99
N GLY A 217 -6.56 6.24 11.94
CA GLY A 217 -7.79 5.62 12.42
C GLY A 217 -8.93 5.77 11.41
N THR A 218 -9.85 4.80 11.41
CA THR A 218 -11.06 4.85 10.60
C THR A 218 -12.26 5.31 11.41
N HIS A 219 -13.03 6.23 10.85
CA HIS A 219 -14.28 6.74 11.42
C HIS A 219 -15.37 6.74 10.36
N ARG A 220 -16.44 5.97 10.60
CA ARG A 220 -17.61 5.84 9.68
C ARG A 220 -17.22 5.70 8.20
N GLY A 221 -16.24 4.84 7.91
CA GLY A 221 -15.76 4.57 6.54
C GLY A 221 -14.76 5.57 5.97
N HIS A 222 -14.35 6.57 6.75
CA HIS A 222 -13.32 7.56 6.38
C HIS A 222 -12.05 7.34 7.20
N TYR A 223 -10.90 7.47 6.57
CA TYR A 223 -9.64 7.63 7.29
C TYR A 223 -9.50 9.08 7.72
N LEU A 224 -9.28 9.30 9.02
CA LEU A 224 -9.06 10.63 9.58
C LEU A 224 -7.57 10.93 9.63
N TYR A 225 -7.13 11.97 8.91
CA TYR A 225 -5.75 12.44 8.93
C TYR A 225 -5.67 13.84 9.53
N PRO A 226 -5.22 13.99 10.78
CA PRO A 226 -4.89 15.30 11.32
C PRO A 226 -3.71 15.90 10.52
N ARG A 227 -3.86 17.11 9.97
CA ARG A 227 -2.85 17.74 9.10
C ARG A 227 -2.22 18.98 9.72
N TYR A 228 -3.05 19.98 10.01
CA TYR A 228 -2.57 21.30 10.42
C TYR A 228 -3.18 21.69 11.76
N LEU A 229 -2.33 22.05 12.71
CA LEU A 229 -2.77 22.64 13.97
C LEU A 229 -3.37 24.02 13.73
N ALA A 230 -4.46 24.27 14.43
CA ALA A 230 -5.15 25.56 14.47
C ALA A 230 -5.63 25.82 15.90
N ILE A 231 -6.07 27.04 16.15
CA ILE A 231 -6.77 27.40 17.38
C ILE A 231 -8.09 28.08 17.01
N ALA A 232 -9.04 28.04 17.93
CA ALA A 232 -10.28 28.78 17.82
C ALA A 232 -10.53 29.61 19.09
N PRO A 233 -9.93 30.80 19.20
CA PRO A 233 -10.29 31.75 20.26
C PRO A 233 -11.71 32.30 20.06
N LEU A 234 -12.42 32.48 21.18
CA LEU A 234 -13.63 33.29 21.24
C LEU A 234 -13.22 34.77 21.17
N LEU A 235 -13.45 35.42 20.04
CA LEU A 235 -13.18 36.85 19.87
C LEU A 235 -14.36 37.64 20.40
N ARG A 236 -14.13 38.49 21.42
CA ARG A 236 -15.07 39.55 21.84
C ARG A 236 -14.47 40.90 21.49
N PHE A 237 -15.05 41.58 20.52
CA PHE A 237 -14.53 42.85 20.01
C PHE A 237 -15.57 43.97 20.14
N SER A 238 -15.12 45.15 20.55
CA SER A 238 -15.91 46.37 20.52
C SER A 238 -15.08 47.53 19.95
N ALA A 239 -15.73 48.36 19.14
CA ALA A 239 -15.16 49.56 18.55
C ALA A 239 -16.13 50.74 18.69
N PRO A 240 -15.66 52.01 18.60
CA PRO A 240 -16.50 53.19 18.75
C PRO A 240 -17.67 53.27 17.77
N ASP A 241 -17.50 52.72 16.57
CA ASP A 241 -18.48 52.64 15.49
C ASP A 241 -19.13 51.24 15.34
N LEU A 242 -18.88 50.34 16.29
CA LEU A 242 -19.51 49.03 16.39
C LEU A 242 -20.21 48.86 17.75
N PRO A 243 -21.33 49.57 17.98
CA PRO A 243 -21.97 49.67 19.30
C PRO A 243 -22.57 48.35 19.80
N GLY A 244 -22.91 47.42 18.89
CA GLY A 244 -23.37 46.08 19.26
C GLY A 244 -22.25 45.11 19.67
N GLY A 245 -20.99 45.51 19.48
CA GLY A 245 -19.84 44.61 19.60
C GLY A 245 -19.89 43.45 18.60
N PHE A 246 -18.98 42.51 18.79
CA PHE A 246 -18.88 41.28 18.01
C PHE A 246 -18.39 40.15 18.93
N GLU A 247 -19.06 39.00 18.88
CA GLU A 247 -18.66 37.82 19.64
C GLU A 247 -18.78 36.55 18.79
N GLN A 248 -17.65 35.92 18.47
CA GLN A 248 -17.63 34.64 17.74
C GLN A 248 -16.29 33.91 17.90
N PHE A 249 -16.31 32.58 17.84
CA PHE A 249 -15.10 31.80 17.65
C PHE A 249 -14.49 32.07 16.26
N ALA A 250 -13.22 32.46 16.24
CA ALA A 250 -12.46 32.60 15.00
C ALA A 250 -11.49 31.43 14.87
N VAL A 251 -11.64 30.64 13.81
CA VAL A 251 -10.68 29.58 13.50
C VAL A 251 -9.44 30.21 12.87
N LEU A 252 -8.30 30.08 13.54
CA LEU A 252 -7.02 30.68 13.15
C LEU A 252 -5.97 29.58 12.92
N SER A 253 -5.46 29.50 11.69
CA SER A 253 -4.41 28.58 11.23
C SER A 253 -3.01 29.20 11.37
N ILE A 254 -2.69 29.70 12.55
CA ILE A 254 -1.48 30.50 12.87
C ILE A 254 -0.29 29.68 13.42
N TYR A 255 -0.33 28.35 13.30
CA TYR A 255 0.79 27.47 13.67
C TYR A 255 1.60 27.06 12.42
N PRO A 256 2.94 26.97 12.48
CA PRO A 256 3.82 27.26 13.63
C PRO A 256 3.92 28.76 13.96
N PRO A 257 4.44 29.14 15.15
CA PRO A 257 4.66 30.54 15.51
C PRO A 257 5.42 31.29 14.41
N GLY A 258 5.01 32.53 14.12
CA GLY A 258 5.47 33.26 12.94
C GLY A 258 4.47 33.31 11.79
N LYS A 259 3.56 32.33 11.70
CA LYS A 259 2.54 32.30 10.66
C LYS A 259 1.38 33.24 11.00
N GLU A 260 0.98 34.05 10.02
CA GLU A 260 -0.17 34.94 10.13
C GLU A 260 -1.43 34.28 9.57
N ASP A 261 -2.59 34.64 10.15
CA ASP A 261 -3.90 34.35 9.59
C ASP A 261 -4.83 35.55 9.80
N THR A 262 -5.84 35.66 8.96
CA THR A 262 -6.73 36.83 8.94
C THR A 262 -8.15 36.45 9.27
N PHE A 263 -8.82 37.28 10.08
CA PHE A 263 -10.22 37.13 10.43
C PHE A 263 -10.99 38.40 10.10
N GLN A 264 -11.94 38.32 9.18
CA GLN A 264 -12.85 39.42 8.85
C GLN A 264 -14.06 39.37 9.77
N ILE A 265 -14.40 40.48 10.42
CA ILE A 265 -15.65 40.58 11.18
C ILE A 265 -16.81 40.74 10.18
N PRO A 266 -17.76 39.79 10.12
CA PRO A 266 -18.86 39.82 9.17
C PRO A 266 -19.69 41.11 9.27
N GLY A 267 -20.04 41.68 8.11
CA GLY A 267 -20.87 42.88 8.05
C GLY A 267 -20.18 44.17 8.53
N SER A 268 -18.87 44.16 8.78
CA SER A 268 -18.10 45.32 9.22
C SER A 268 -16.85 45.54 8.35
N PRO A 269 -16.26 46.76 8.36
CA PRO A 269 -14.99 47.03 7.67
C PRO A 269 -13.76 46.50 8.43
N TYR A 270 -13.94 45.81 9.57
CA TYR A 270 -12.86 45.41 10.45
C TYR A 270 -12.27 44.05 10.10
N ARG A 271 -10.94 44.00 9.99
CA ARG A 271 -10.15 42.80 9.73
C ARG A 271 -9.04 42.68 10.76
N PHE A 272 -9.00 41.55 11.46
CA PHE A 272 -7.85 41.21 12.28
C PHE A 272 -6.84 40.39 11.49
N ILE A 273 -5.57 40.67 11.70
CA ILE A 273 -4.45 39.80 11.33
C ILE A 273 -3.84 39.31 12.64
N PHE A 274 -3.86 38.01 12.88
CA PHE A 274 -3.33 37.37 14.08
C PHE A 274 -2.06 36.59 13.77
N GLN A 275 -1.15 36.57 14.74
CA GLN A 275 0.08 35.78 14.71
C GLN A 275 0.36 35.21 16.10
N MET A 276 0.79 33.95 16.17
CA MET A 276 1.25 33.34 17.41
C MET A 276 2.70 33.77 17.70
N VAL A 277 2.94 34.28 18.90
CA VAL A 277 4.29 34.63 19.37
C VAL A 277 5.06 33.35 19.72
N PRO A 278 6.34 33.21 19.32
CA PRO A 278 7.16 32.09 19.76
C PRO A 278 7.35 32.10 21.28
N GLY A 279 7.23 30.93 21.92
CA GLY A 279 7.45 30.78 23.35
C GLY A 279 8.94 30.72 23.70
N GLU A 280 9.32 31.24 24.87
CA GLU A 280 10.66 31.06 25.43
C GLU A 280 10.78 29.64 26.01
N GLY A 281 11.08 28.67 25.14
CA GLY A 281 11.34 27.28 25.53
C GLY A 281 10.28 26.30 25.01
N ALA A 282 9.23 26.03 25.80
CA ALA A 282 8.20 25.05 25.44
C ALA A 282 7.28 25.55 24.32
N ASP A 283 6.81 24.62 23.48
CA ASP A 283 5.88 24.94 22.40
C ASP A 283 4.60 25.59 22.96
N PRO A 284 4.19 26.79 22.48
CA PRO A 284 3.00 27.49 22.97
C PRO A 284 1.73 26.64 22.84
N TYR A 285 1.63 25.81 21.80
CA TYR A 285 0.49 24.93 21.59
C TYR A 285 0.46 23.78 22.62
N ALA A 286 1.63 23.20 22.93
CA ALA A 286 1.75 22.14 23.91
C ALA A 286 1.50 22.63 25.33
N SER A 287 2.11 23.77 25.69
CA SER A 287 1.98 24.40 27.01
C SER A 287 0.61 25.06 27.26
N GLY A 288 -0.10 25.46 26.20
CA GLY A 288 -1.35 26.22 26.29
C GLY A 288 -1.16 27.70 26.62
N SER A 289 0.08 28.15 26.88
CA SER A 289 0.41 29.56 27.11
C SER A 289 0.60 30.27 25.77
N ILE A 290 -0.51 30.60 25.11
CA ILE A 290 -0.50 31.21 23.78
C ILE A 290 -0.69 32.72 23.89
N ILE A 291 0.25 33.47 23.33
CA ILE A 291 0.15 34.93 23.14
C ILE A 291 -0.11 35.19 21.67
N LEU A 292 -1.16 35.95 21.38
CA LEU A 292 -1.50 36.41 20.04
C LEU A 292 -1.06 37.85 19.89
N GLN A 293 -0.20 38.10 18.91
CA GLN A 293 -0.04 39.44 18.34
C GLN A 293 -1.16 39.67 17.33
N PHE A 294 -1.70 40.87 17.31
CA PHE A 294 -2.75 41.24 16.39
C PHE A 294 -2.55 42.62 15.80
N ARG A 295 -3.01 42.77 14.55
CA ARG A 295 -3.19 44.05 13.85
C ARG A 295 -4.64 44.15 13.43
N LEU A 296 -5.29 45.24 13.79
CA LEU A 296 -6.65 45.56 13.37
C LEU A 296 -6.59 46.56 12.21
N LEU A 297 -7.17 46.17 11.10
CA LEU A 297 -7.37 47.00 9.92
C LEU A 297 -8.83 47.43 9.83
N LYS A 298 -9.07 48.66 9.39
CA LYS A 298 -10.38 49.18 8.98
C LYS A 298 -10.31 49.50 7.49
N GLY A 299 -10.85 48.60 6.65
CA GLY A 299 -10.48 48.58 5.23
C GLY A 299 -9.00 48.23 5.07
N GLU A 300 -8.21 49.13 4.48
CA GLU A 300 -6.77 48.93 4.25
C GLU A 300 -5.86 49.64 5.28
N SER A 301 -6.41 50.52 6.13
CA SER A 301 -5.60 51.23 7.12
C SER A 301 -5.54 50.46 8.43
N GLN A 302 -4.34 50.39 9.01
CA GLN A 302 -4.16 49.88 10.37
C GLN A 302 -4.63 50.93 11.36
N VAL A 303 -5.59 50.56 12.20
CA VAL A 303 -6.20 51.44 13.21
C VAL A 303 -5.79 51.10 14.63
N TRP A 304 -5.37 49.86 14.88
CA TRP A 304 -4.93 49.41 16.19
C TRP A 304 -4.03 48.17 16.07
N ALA A 305 -3.09 48.00 16.99
CA ALA A 305 -2.25 46.81 17.07
C ALA A 305 -1.86 46.55 18.53
N GLY A 306 -1.60 45.29 18.85
CA GLY A 306 -1.22 44.91 20.20
C GLY A 306 -0.99 43.42 20.34
N SER A 307 -0.98 42.97 21.58
CA SER A 307 -0.90 41.55 21.92
C SER A 307 -1.82 41.22 23.07
N ALA A 308 -2.42 40.04 23.04
CA ALA A 308 -3.24 39.52 24.12
C ALA A 308 -2.92 38.03 24.35
N HIS A 309 -2.93 37.62 25.61
CA HIS A 309 -2.92 36.20 25.96
C HIS A 309 -4.28 35.59 25.62
N LEU A 310 -4.30 34.31 25.21
CA LEU A 310 -5.55 33.55 25.26
C LEU A 310 -6.01 33.44 26.72
N GLY A 311 -7.25 33.83 26.99
CA GLY A 311 -7.81 34.07 28.32
C GLY A 311 -7.74 35.54 28.79
N GLY A 312 -7.10 36.43 28.02
CA GLY A 312 -6.85 37.82 28.39
C GLY A 312 -7.63 38.85 27.56
N GLU A 313 -7.30 40.12 27.77
CA GLU A 313 -7.85 41.25 27.02
C GLU A 313 -6.78 42.30 26.68
N ALA A 314 -7.03 43.03 25.61
CA ALA A 314 -6.30 44.22 25.22
C ALA A 314 -7.30 45.36 24.96
N SER A 315 -6.93 46.57 25.35
CA SER A 315 -7.72 47.77 25.13
C SER A 315 -6.82 48.95 24.78
N GLY A 316 -7.22 49.77 23.82
CA GLY A 316 -6.49 50.97 23.41
C GLY A 316 -7.28 51.76 22.36
N ASP A 317 -7.15 53.09 22.38
CA ASP A 317 -7.71 53.99 21.35
C ASP A 317 -9.22 53.82 21.10
N GLY A 318 -9.99 53.46 22.13
CA GLY A 318 -11.44 53.23 22.04
C GLY A 318 -11.83 51.83 21.54
N TYR A 319 -10.84 50.97 21.23
CA TYR A 319 -11.03 49.57 20.86
C TYR A 319 -10.80 48.65 22.06
N ARG A 320 -11.54 47.54 22.10
CA ARG A 320 -11.32 46.45 23.06
C ARG A 320 -11.40 45.11 22.34
N LEU A 321 -10.42 44.26 22.57
CA LEU A 321 -10.39 42.88 22.14
C LEU A 321 -10.19 41.99 23.36
N ALA A 322 -11.15 41.13 23.66
CA ALA A 322 -11.04 40.11 24.68
C ALA A 322 -11.05 38.72 24.03
N LEU A 323 -10.22 37.83 24.59
CA LEU A 323 -10.03 36.45 24.16
C LEU A 323 -10.35 35.50 25.34
N PRO A 324 -11.55 35.55 25.94
CA PRO A 324 -11.83 34.92 27.23
C PRO A 324 -11.69 33.39 27.25
N GLU A 325 -11.88 32.74 26.10
CA GLU A 325 -11.80 31.29 25.94
C GLU A 325 -11.13 30.97 24.60
N PHE A 326 -10.49 29.80 24.51
CA PHE A 326 -10.13 29.22 23.23
C PHE A 326 -10.31 27.71 23.24
N ARG A 327 -10.50 27.16 22.04
CA ARG A 327 -10.51 25.72 21.79
C ARG A 327 -9.33 25.37 20.91
N ARG A 328 -8.76 24.18 21.09
CA ARG A 328 -7.82 23.66 20.10
C ARG A 328 -8.60 23.22 18.86
N ALA A 329 -7.97 23.41 17.71
CA ALA A 329 -8.53 23.00 16.44
C ALA A 329 -7.48 22.27 15.61
N VAL A 330 -7.93 21.41 14.72
CA VAL A 330 -7.09 20.76 13.73
C VAL A 330 -7.82 20.73 12.41
N VAL A 331 -7.12 21.13 11.36
CA VAL A 331 -7.58 20.87 10.00
C VAL A 331 -7.27 19.41 9.70
N ALA A 332 -8.32 18.61 9.55
CA ALA A 332 -8.22 17.18 9.26
C ALA A 332 -8.71 16.89 7.84
N ASP A 333 -8.01 15.98 7.16
CA ASP A 333 -8.48 15.40 5.91
C ASP A 333 -9.26 14.12 6.24
N PHE A 334 -10.51 14.05 5.80
CA PHE A 334 -11.33 12.84 5.85
C PHE A 334 -11.27 12.19 4.48
N VAL A 335 -10.64 11.02 4.42
CA VAL A 335 -10.34 10.35 3.17
C VAL A 335 -11.15 9.07 3.09
N GLN A 336 -12.07 8.99 2.13
CA GLN A 336 -12.70 7.73 1.76
C GLN A 336 -11.88 7.09 0.64
N ASP A 337 -11.24 5.97 0.93
CA ASP A 337 -10.39 5.27 -0.03
C ASP A 337 -10.57 3.75 0.09
N ALA A 338 -11.34 3.19 -0.85
CA ALA A 338 -11.58 1.75 -0.95
C ALA A 338 -10.37 0.97 -1.49
N GLY A 339 -9.35 1.66 -2.01
CA GLY A 339 -8.11 1.05 -2.48
C GLY A 339 -7.17 0.68 -1.33
N VAL A 340 -7.22 1.42 -0.22
CA VAL A 340 -6.32 1.21 0.94
C VAL A 340 -6.38 -0.23 1.51
N PRO A 341 -7.56 -0.84 1.74
CA PRO A 341 -7.63 -2.23 2.19
C PRO A 341 -6.97 -3.23 1.22
N LEU A 342 -7.08 -3.00 -0.09
CA LEU A 342 -6.45 -3.85 -1.10
C LEU A 342 -4.92 -3.70 -1.09
N ILE A 343 -4.41 -2.47 -0.91
CA ILE A 343 -2.98 -2.18 -0.80
C ILE A 343 -2.39 -2.85 0.45
N TRP A 344 -3.05 -2.74 1.60
CA TRP A 344 -2.60 -3.40 2.83
C TRP A 344 -2.65 -4.93 2.72
N SER A 345 -3.72 -5.47 2.13
CA SER A 345 -3.82 -6.91 1.85
C SER A 345 -2.70 -7.37 0.93
N ALA A 346 -2.37 -6.58 -0.10
CA ALA A 346 -1.25 -6.87 -0.98
C ALA A 346 0.09 -6.89 -0.23
N ALA A 347 0.35 -5.92 0.66
CA ALA A 347 1.57 -5.89 1.46
C ALA A 347 1.71 -7.15 2.33
N ALA A 348 0.63 -7.59 2.98
CA ALA A 348 0.62 -8.82 3.77
C ALA A 348 0.89 -10.06 2.89
N LEU A 349 0.25 -10.17 1.72
CA LEU A 349 0.46 -11.27 0.78
C LEU A 349 1.89 -11.32 0.23
N LEU A 350 2.48 -10.16 -0.09
CA LEU A 350 3.86 -10.06 -0.57
C LEU A 350 4.85 -10.46 0.52
N LEU A 351 4.61 -10.04 1.77
CA LEU A 351 5.42 -10.46 2.90
C LEU A 351 5.32 -11.97 3.13
N MET A 352 4.11 -12.54 3.15
CA MET A 352 3.93 -14.00 3.26
C MET A 352 4.58 -14.76 2.11
N SER A 353 4.51 -14.21 0.89
CA SER A 353 5.20 -14.77 -0.27
C SER A 353 6.71 -14.82 -0.05
N LEU A 354 7.32 -13.73 0.43
CA LEU A 354 8.75 -13.67 0.74
C LEU A 354 9.13 -14.66 1.84
N LEU A 355 8.37 -14.70 2.93
CA LEU A 355 8.59 -15.59 4.07
C LEU A 355 8.46 -17.07 3.69
N TRP A 356 7.66 -17.42 2.67
CA TRP A 356 7.62 -18.78 2.13
C TRP A 356 8.74 -19.03 1.11
N PHE A 357 8.98 -18.07 0.21
CA PHE A 357 9.91 -18.20 -0.90
C PHE A 357 11.34 -18.46 -0.42
N VAL A 358 11.84 -17.65 0.51
CA VAL A 358 13.22 -17.68 0.98
C VAL A 358 13.59 -19.05 1.58
N PRO A 359 12.88 -19.56 2.61
CA PRO A 359 13.26 -20.83 3.22
C PRO A 359 13.09 -22.02 2.26
N VAL A 360 12.00 -22.05 1.47
CA VAL A 360 11.78 -23.14 0.51
C VAL A 360 12.87 -23.16 -0.56
N ARG A 361 13.26 -22.00 -1.10
CA ARG A 361 14.29 -21.93 -2.14
C ARG A 361 15.69 -22.27 -1.62
N LEU A 362 16.01 -21.89 -0.39
CA LEU A 362 17.33 -22.12 0.21
C LEU A 362 17.48 -23.54 0.73
N PHE A 363 16.51 -24.06 1.48
CA PHE A 363 16.67 -25.31 2.23
C PHE A 363 15.98 -26.50 1.57
N LEU A 364 14.81 -26.31 0.94
CA LEU A 364 13.94 -27.41 0.51
C LEU A 364 13.37 -27.19 -0.90
N PRO A 365 14.20 -26.92 -1.93
CA PRO A 365 13.68 -26.68 -3.28
C PRO A 365 12.99 -27.94 -3.82
N ARG A 366 11.87 -27.75 -4.51
CA ARG A 366 11.17 -28.87 -5.15
C ARG A 366 11.99 -29.43 -6.31
N GLN A 367 12.11 -30.75 -6.32
CA GLN A 367 12.72 -31.56 -7.36
C GLN A 367 11.72 -32.63 -7.80
N GLU A 368 11.54 -32.79 -9.10
CA GLU A 368 10.53 -33.69 -9.68
C GLU A 368 11.15 -34.46 -10.84
N ILE A 369 10.97 -35.78 -10.84
CA ILE A 369 11.35 -36.68 -11.93
C ILE A 369 10.10 -37.45 -12.32
N LEU A 370 9.83 -37.55 -13.62
CA LEU A 370 8.72 -38.32 -14.17
C LEU A 370 9.25 -39.19 -15.31
N LEU A 371 9.09 -40.50 -15.21
CA LEU A 371 9.31 -41.44 -16.30
C LEU A 371 7.95 -41.93 -16.79
N LEU A 372 7.71 -41.86 -18.09
CA LEU A 372 6.51 -42.37 -18.75
C LEU A 372 6.91 -43.42 -19.78
N ARG A 373 6.37 -44.62 -19.67
CA ARG A 373 6.57 -45.70 -20.63
C ARG A 373 5.58 -45.55 -21.78
N HIS A 374 6.08 -45.63 -22.99
CA HIS A 374 5.32 -45.67 -24.23
C HIS A 374 5.73 -46.89 -25.06
N ALA A 375 4.93 -47.24 -26.08
CA ALA A 375 5.13 -48.43 -26.90
C ALA A 375 6.51 -48.50 -27.60
N GLY A 376 7.22 -47.39 -27.73
CA GLY A 376 8.54 -47.29 -28.36
C GLY A 376 9.67 -46.78 -27.45
N GLY A 377 9.47 -46.68 -26.14
CA GLY A 377 10.52 -46.20 -25.23
C GLY A 377 10.03 -45.60 -23.91
N VAL A 378 10.92 -44.91 -23.21
CA VAL A 378 10.62 -44.18 -21.96
C VAL A 378 10.88 -42.70 -22.18
N ASN A 379 9.88 -41.85 -21.89
CA ASN A 379 10.08 -40.42 -21.81
C ASN A 379 10.44 -40.02 -20.37
N ALA A 380 11.64 -39.51 -20.18
CA ALA A 380 12.16 -39.07 -18.89
C ALA A 380 12.11 -37.54 -18.80
N CYS A 381 11.39 -37.02 -17.82
CA CYS A 381 11.20 -35.60 -17.57
C CYS A 381 11.77 -35.20 -16.21
N SER A 382 12.38 -34.03 -16.12
CA SER A 382 12.96 -33.51 -14.88
C SER A 382 12.69 -32.02 -14.68
N ARG A 383 12.51 -31.62 -13.42
CA ARG A 383 12.31 -30.23 -13.03
C ARG A 383 12.93 -29.96 -11.67
N ALA A 384 13.73 -28.91 -11.59
CA ALA A 384 14.23 -28.37 -10.34
C ALA A 384 13.84 -26.91 -10.17
N GLU A 385 13.11 -26.60 -9.10
CA GLU A 385 12.89 -25.22 -8.72
C GLU A 385 14.23 -24.52 -8.42
N GLY A 386 14.50 -23.45 -9.18
CA GLY A 386 15.73 -22.66 -9.05
C GLY A 386 16.92 -23.14 -9.88
N GLY A 387 16.74 -24.12 -10.79
CA GLY A 387 17.77 -24.51 -11.76
C GLY A 387 19.05 -25.06 -11.13
N ARG A 388 18.94 -25.75 -9.98
CA ARG A 388 20.12 -26.28 -9.28
C ARG A 388 20.84 -27.31 -10.14
N ARG A 389 22.09 -27.00 -10.55
CA ARG A 389 23.00 -27.90 -11.28
C ARG A 389 23.12 -29.29 -10.64
N ALA A 390 23.07 -29.38 -9.31
CA ALA A 390 23.12 -30.65 -8.59
C ALA A 390 21.93 -31.58 -8.88
N HIS A 391 20.74 -31.05 -9.18
CA HIS A 391 19.61 -31.88 -9.60
C HIS A 391 19.74 -32.34 -11.05
N ALA A 392 20.21 -31.45 -11.93
CA ALA A 392 20.52 -31.83 -13.31
C ALA A 392 21.55 -32.97 -13.35
N GLY A 393 22.61 -32.90 -12.53
CA GLY A 393 23.60 -33.98 -12.40
C GLY A 393 22.96 -35.32 -11.99
N ARG A 394 22.08 -35.33 -10.98
CA ARG A 394 21.36 -36.55 -10.57
C ARG A 394 20.42 -37.09 -11.65
N PHE A 395 19.78 -36.20 -12.40
CA PHE A 395 18.92 -36.59 -13.51
C PHE A 395 19.74 -37.20 -14.65
N HIS A 396 20.89 -36.62 -15.01
CA HIS A 396 21.80 -37.20 -16.00
C HIS A 396 22.39 -38.53 -15.54
N GLU A 397 22.83 -38.66 -14.29
CA GLU A 397 23.26 -39.95 -13.73
C GLU A 397 22.17 -41.02 -13.81
N LEU A 398 20.90 -40.64 -13.62
CA LEU A 398 19.76 -41.53 -13.79
C LEU A 398 19.56 -41.92 -15.25
N LEU A 399 19.72 -40.98 -16.20
CA LEU A 399 19.64 -41.27 -17.64
C LEU A 399 20.77 -42.20 -18.08
N ASP A 400 22.01 -41.95 -17.66
CA ASP A 400 23.19 -42.74 -18.03
C ASP A 400 23.05 -44.21 -17.57
N ARG A 401 22.46 -44.43 -16.40
CA ARG A 401 22.20 -45.79 -15.87
C ARG A 401 21.06 -46.51 -16.59
N MET A 402 20.11 -45.76 -17.14
CA MET A 402 19.01 -46.33 -17.93
C MET A 402 19.39 -46.57 -19.39
N GLN A 403 20.51 -46.00 -19.86
CA GLN A 403 21.10 -46.39 -21.13
C GLN A 403 21.85 -47.73 -20.95
N PRO A 404 21.60 -48.74 -21.79
CA PRO A 404 22.44 -49.93 -21.80
C PRO A 404 23.87 -49.51 -22.10
N GLY A 405 24.84 -49.99 -21.31
CA GLY A 405 26.24 -49.81 -21.65
C GLY A 405 26.49 -50.36 -23.05
N GLU A 406 26.95 -49.52 -23.98
CA GLU A 406 27.63 -50.01 -25.17
C GLU A 406 28.77 -50.90 -24.66
N GLY A 407 28.72 -52.17 -25.04
CA GLY A 407 29.51 -53.23 -24.43
C GLY A 407 30.99 -52.88 -24.32
N GLY A 408 31.52 -53.04 -23.09
CA GLY A 408 32.85 -53.60 -22.98
C GLY A 408 32.80 -54.98 -23.63
N GLU A 409 33.46 -55.12 -24.77
CA GLU A 409 33.81 -56.44 -25.30
C GLU A 409 34.72 -57.15 -24.28
N PRO A 410 34.57 -58.48 -24.12
CA PRO A 410 35.35 -59.28 -23.17
C PRO A 410 36.84 -59.36 -23.48
#